data_AF-A0A7V6GLW5-F1
#
_entry.id   AF-A0A7V6GLW5-F1
#
_cell.length_a   1.000
_cell.length_b   1.000
_cell.length_c   1.000
_cell.angle_alpha   90.00
_cell.angle_beta   90.00
_cell.angle_gamma   90.00
#
_symmetry.space_group_name_H-M   'P 1'
#
loop_
_entity.id
_entity.type
_entity.pdbx_description
1 polymer ?
#
loop_
_entity_poly.entity_id
_entity_poly.type
_entity_poly.pdbx_seq_one_letter_code
_entity_poly.pdbx_strand_id
1 'polypeptide(L)'
;MRDVYAELPDFIDFLYLLINAGLTFDESIKYLVENMKGNICKLFKIYRIKQMEGNSKNESLKYIGRISFCSEFERILKVISESEIIGNPVNNTLKDLSLEIRRNQRDHIKIRAEKLESNLIFVIFIFIFIPMIILFILPIIPQFKLLFK
;
A
#
# COMPACT_ATOMS: atom_id res chain seq x y z
N MET A 1 -7.36 13.91 -7.75
CA MET A 1 -5.88 13.73 -7.72
C MET A 1 -5.62 12.26 -7.44
N ARG A 2 -4.78 11.56 -8.21
CA ARG A 2 -4.47 10.14 -7.96
C ARG A 2 -3.55 10.02 -6.75
N ASP A 3 -3.83 9.09 -5.86
CA ASP A 3 -2.99 8.84 -4.68
C ASP A 3 -1.62 8.29 -5.10
N VAL A 4 -0.55 8.66 -4.38
CA VAL A 4 0.83 8.17 -4.62
C VAL A 4 0.85 6.64 -4.68
N TYR A 5 0.09 5.98 -3.81
CA TYR A 5 -0.05 4.52 -3.79
C TYR A 5 -0.64 3.94 -5.09
N ALA A 6 -1.59 4.64 -5.73
CA ALA A 6 -2.23 4.17 -6.95
C ALA A 6 -1.36 4.37 -8.20
N GLU A 7 -0.50 5.39 -8.22
CA GLU A 7 0.43 5.66 -9.33
C GLU A 7 1.71 4.82 -9.27
N LEU A 8 2.01 4.26 -8.09
CA LEU A 8 3.26 3.57 -7.80
C LEU A 8 3.55 2.38 -8.74
N PRO A 9 2.60 1.48 -9.03
CA PRO A 9 2.87 0.32 -9.89
C PRO A 9 3.24 0.74 -11.31
N ASP A 10 2.44 1.63 -11.91
CA ASP A 10 2.66 2.14 -13.26
C ASP A 10 4.04 2.82 -13.34
N PHE A 11 4.39 3.64 -12.34
CA PHE A 11 5.68 4.31 -12.29
C PHE A 11 6.85 3.31 -12.26
N ILE A 12 6.74 2.25 -11.47
CA ILE A 12 7.78 1.23 -11.35
C ILE A 12 7.88 0.38 -12.63
N ASP A 13 6.76 0.04 -13.27
CA ASP A 13 6.76 -0.68 -14.54
C ASP A 13 7.51 0.12 -15.62
N PHE A 14 7.28 1.44 -15.71
CA PHE A 14 8.01 2.29 -16.66
C PHE A 14 9.48 2.47 -16.28
N LEU A 15 9.80 2.64 -15.00
CA LEU A 15 11.20 2.73 -14.54
C LEU A 15 11.97 1.44 -14.88
N TYR A 16 11.35 0.29 -14.66
CA TYR A 16 11.89 -1.01 -15.05
C TYR A 16 12.11 -1.12 -16.56
N LEU A 17 11.14 -0.70 -17.38
CA LEU A 17 11.25 -0.73 -18.84
C LEU A 17 12.44 0.09 -19.34
N LEU A 18 12.63 1.31 -18.80
CA LEU A 18 13.73 2.20 -19.18
C LEU A 18 15.09 1.63 -18.77
N ILE A 19 15.19 1.08 -17.56
CA ILE A 19 16.43 0.45 -17.09
C ILE A 19 16.78 -0.78 -17.93
N ASN A 20 15.79 -1.61 -18.31
CA ASN A 20 16.02 -2.74 -19.22
C ASN A 20 16.39 -2.33 -20.64
N ALA A 21 15.97 -1.15 -21.07
CA ALA A 21 16.42 -0.54 -22.31
C ALA A 21 17.86 0.02 -22.24
N GLY A 22 18.52 -0.10 -21.08
CA GLY A 22 19.91 0.29 -20.86
C GLY A 22 20.10 1.69 -20.28
N LEU A 23 19.02 2.39 -19.90
CA LEU A 23 19.13 3.70 -19.25
C LEU A 23 19.57 3.52 -17.79
N THR A 24 20.40 4.43 -17.31
CA THR A 24 20.70 4.54 -15.89
C THR A 24 19.48 5.00 -15.09
N PHE A 25 19.51 4.85 -13.76
CA PHE A 25 18.45 5.33 -12.88
C PHE A 25 18.15 6.81 -13.11
N ASP A 26 19.20 7.65 -13.11
CA ASP A 26 19.05 9.09 -13.16
C ASP A 26 18.54 9.55 -14.55
N GLU A 27 18.94 8.88 -15.63
CA GLU A 27 18.37 9.08 -16.97
C GLU A 27 16.90 8.66 -17.04
N SER A 28 16.57 7.51 -16.45
CA SER A 28 15.19 6.99 -16.42
C SER A 28 14.27 7.92 -15.64
N ILE A 29 14.69 8.39 -14.46
CA ILE A 29 13.94 9.37 -13.66
C ILE A 29 13.78 10.68 -14.41
N LYS A 30 14.82 11.17 -15.09
CA LYS A 30 14.71 12.37 -15.94
C LYS A 30 13.64 12.18 -17.02
N TYR A 31 13.67 11.07 -17.75
CA TYR A 31 12.69 10.77 -18.78
C TYR A 31 11.27 10.69 -18.23
N LEU A 32 11.05 9.99 -17.11
CA LEU A 32 9.72 9.85 -16.49
C LEU A 32 9.17 11.19 -16.01
N VAL A 33 10.01 12.03 -15.39
CA VAL A 33 9.62 13.35 -14.89
C VAL A 33 9.22 14.32 -16.00
N GLU A 34 9.82 14.17 -17.19
CA GLU A 34 9.57 15.00 -18.37
C GLU A 34 8.34 14.51 -19.16
N ASN A 35 8.11 13.19 -19.25
CA ASN A 35 7.09 12.61 -20.11
C ASN A 35 5.82 12.14 -19.38
N MET A 36 5.88 11.90 -18.07
CA MET A 36 4.74 11.46 -17.27
C MET A 36 4.19 12.57 -16.38
N LYS A 37 2.89 12.50 -16.13
CA LYS A 37 2.18 13.33 -15.15
C LYS A 37 1.78 12.45 -13.97
N GLY A 38 1.91 12.98 -12.76
CA GLY A 38 1.54 12.26 -11.55
C GLY A 38 2.11 12.93 -10.31
N ASN A 39 1.59 12.54 -9.15
CA ASN A 39 2.12 12.93 -7.87
C ASN A 39 3.52 12.34 -7.62
N ILE A 40 3.81 11.13 -8.11
CA ILE A 40 5.17 10.57 -8.04
C ILE A 40 6.16 11.39 -8.88
N CYS A 41 5.76 11.83 -10.07
CA CYS A 41 6.61 12.68 -10.91
C CYS A 41 6.92 14.02 -10.23
N LYS A 42 5.96 14.61 -9.49
CA LYS A 42 6.21 15.83 -8.68
C LYS A 42 7.22 15.57 -7.57
N LEU A 43 7.13 14.43 -6.88
CA LEU A 43 8.11 14.05 -5.86
C LEU A 43 9.50 13.90 -6.48
N PHE A 44 9.64 13.27 -7.65
CA PHE A 44 10.93 13.17 -8.33
C PHE A 44 11.46 14.51 -8.88
N LYS A 45 10.59 15.48 -9.19
CA LYS A 45 11.03 16.88 -9.46
C LYS A 45 11.69 17.50 -8.23
N ILE A 46 11.09 17.30 -7.06
CA ILE A 46 11.64 17.78 -5.79
C ILE A 46 12.99 17.07 -5.49
N TYR A 47 13.09 15.77 -5.74
CA TYR A 47 14.35 15.03 -5.65
C TYR A 47 15.45 15.67 -6.52
N ARG A 48 15.15 16.01 -7.78
CA ARG A 48 16.14 16.66 -8.68
C ARG A 48 16.56 18.03 -8.18
N ILE A 49 15.64 18.83 -7.64
CA ILE A 49 15.96 20.13 -7.02
C ILE A 49 16.90 19.92 -5.81
N LYS A 50 16.60 18.94 -4.96
CA LYS A 50 17.44 18.61 -3.80
C LYS A 50 18.85 18.14 -4.20
N GLN A 51 18.97 17.39 -5.29
CA GLN A 51 20.27 17.04 -5.88
C GLN A 51 21.04 18.27 -6.36
N MET A 52 20.36 19.22 -7.03
CA MET A 52 20.97 20.47 -7.49
C MET A 52 21.40 21.38 -6.34
N GLU A 53 20.72 21.33 -5.19
CA GLU A 53 21.11 22.00 -3.94
C GLU A 53 22.35 21.36 -3.26
N GLY A 54 22.88 20.26 -3.81
CA GLY A 54 24.07 19.58 -3.28
C GLY A 54 23.79 18.47 -2.26
N ASN A 55 22.52 18.09 -2.04
CA ASN A 55 22.19 16.98 -1.15
C ASN A 55 22.62 15.65 -1.77
N SER A 56 23.04 14.69 -0.95
CA SER A 56 23.37 13.35 -1.44
C SER A 56 22.13 12.65 -2.02
N LYS A 57 22.35 11.69 -2.94
CA LYS A 57 21.29 10.86 -3.55
C LYS A 57 20.42 10.21 -2.47
N ASN A 58 21.07 9.62 -1.47
CA ASN A 58 20.38 8.93 -0.37
C ASN A 58 19.53 9.88 0.48
N GLU A 59 20.05 11.07 0.82
CA GLU A 59 19.27 12.07 1.56
C GLU A 59 18.08 12.58 0.76
N SER A 60 18.26 12.81 -0.54
CA SER A 60 17.20 13.30 -1.42
C SER A 60 16.09 12.27 -1.61
N LEU A 61 16.45 10.98 -1.80
CA LEU A 61 15.49 9.87 -1.85
C LEU A 61 14.73 9.73 -0.53
N LYS A 62 15.45 9.78 0.61
CA LYS A 62 14.83 9.74 1.94
C LYS A 62 13.88 10.91 2.18
N TYR A 63 14.22 12.11 1.70
CA TYR A 63 13.39 13.28 1.80
C TYR A 63 12.07 13.10 1.04
N ILE A 64 12.13 12.68 -0.24
CA ILE A 64 10.91 12.48 -1.05
C ILE A 64 10.05 11.32 -0.55
N GLY A 65 10.65 10.29 0.05
CA GLY A 65 9.93 9.21 0.73
C GLY A 65 9.09 9.74 1.89
N ARG A 66 9.70 10.56 2.76
CA ARG A 66 9.01 11.16 3.92
C ARG A 66 7.84 12.06 3.54
N ILE A 67 8.02 12.95 2.55
CA ILE A 67 6.95 13.89 2.15
C ILE A 67 5.87 13.25 1.27
N SER A 68 6.05 12.00 0.84
CA SER A 68 5.06 11.27 0.04
C SER A 68 3.86 10.78 0.86
N PHE A 69 4.01 10.66 2.20
CA PHE A 69 3.05 10.03 3.11
C PHE A 69 2.60 8.62 2.67
N CYS A 70 3.41 7.91 1.90
CA CYS A 70 3.15 6.56 1.41
C CYS A 70 4.27 5.61 1.84
N SER A 71 3.95 4.69 2.75
CA SER A 71 4.89 3.72 3.32
C SER A 71 5.55 2.83 2.26
N GLU A 72 4.79 2.46 1.24
CA GLU A 72 5.23 1.59 0.14
C GLU A 72 6.22 2.32 -0.75
N PHE A 73 5.98 3.60 -1.03
CA PHE A 73 6.92 4.43 -1.78
C PHE A 73 8.22 4.61 -1.01
N GLU A 74 8.16 4.92 0.29
CA GLU A 74 9.34 5.04 1.14
C GLU A 74 10.16 3.74 1.18
N ARG A 75 9.49 2.58 1.31
CA ARG A 75 10.15 1.26 1.31
C ARG A 75 10.89 1.01 -0.01
N ILE A 76 10.28 1.32 -1.15
CA ILE A 76 10.92 1.13 -2.46
C ILE A 76 12.13 2.05 -2.63
N LEU A 77 12.01 3.33 -2.26
CA LEU A 77 13.13 4.27 -2.34
C LEU A 77 14.31 3.84 -1.47
N LYS A 78 14.04 3.24 -0.31
CA LYS A 78 15.07 2.67 0.56
C LYS A 78 15.81 1.52 -0.14
N VAL A 79 15.08 0.59 -0.74
CA VAL A 79 15.69 -0.51 -1.54
C VAL A 79 16.53 0.04 -2.69
N ILE A 80 16.04 1.06 -3.39
CA ILE A 80 16.77 1.72 -4.49
C ILE A 80 18.04 2.41 -3.98
N SER A 81 17.99 3.03 -2.80
CA SER A 81 19.17 3.69 -2.20
C SER A 81 20.23 2.71 -1.70
N GLU A 82 19.82 1.48 -1.34
CA GLU A 82 20.70 0.41 -0.86
C GLU A 82 21.25 -0.44 -2.02
N SER A 83 20.58 -0.47 -3.17
CA SER A 83 21.11 -1.10 -4.39
C SER A 83 22.12 -0.17 -5.07
N GLU A 84 23.38 -0.20 -4.62
CA GLU A 84 24.46 0.67 -5.13
C GLU A 84 24.78 0.49 -6.63
N ILE A 85 24.30 -0.56 -7.29
CA ILE A 85 24.74 -0.91 -8.64
C ILE A 85 23.54 -1.34 -9.50
N ILE A 86 23.08 -0.42 -10.35
CA ILE A 86 22.48 -0.83 -11.62
C ILE A 86 23.61 -1.42 -12.44
N GLY A 87 23.73 -2.74 -12.32
CA GLY A 87 24.79 -3.56 -12.88
C GLY A 87 24.56 -4.99 -12.44
N ASN A 88 23.49 -5.58 -12.98
CA ASN A 88 23.42 -7.00 -13.30
C ASN A 88 23.06 -8.06 -12.21
N PRO A 89 22.34 -7.72 -11.12
CA PRO A 89 21.30 -8.68 -10.68
C PRO A 89 19.99 -8.03 -10.17
N VAL A 90 19.67 -6.80 -10.54
CA VAL A 90 18.43 -6.10 -10.12
C VAL A 90 17.18 -6.59 -10.88
N ASN A 91 17.36 -7.25 -12.03
CA ASN A 91 16.26 -7.60 -12.94
C ASN A 91 15.31 -8.66 -12.36
N ASN A 92 15.84 -9.68 -11.68
CA ASN A 92 15.03 -10.72 -11.07
C ASN A 92 14.34 -10.21 -9.80
N THR A 93 15.06 -9.47 -8.95
CA THR A 93 14.51 -8.94 -7.70
C THR A 93 13.38 -7.92 -7.94
N LEU A 94 13.48 -7.05 -8.96
CA LEU A 94 12.39 -6.13 -9.31
C LEU A 94 11.17 -6.85 -9.87
N LYS A 95 11.38 -7.93 -10.64
CA LYS A 95 10.28 -8.75 -11.18
C LYS A 95 9.55 -9.49 -10.07
N ASP A 96 10.29 -10.08 -9.13
CA ASP A 96 9.73 -10.76 -7.96
C ASP A 96 8.99 -9.78 -7.06
N LEU A 97 9.56 -8.58 -6.85
CA LEU A 97 8.92 -7.51 -6.09
C LEU A 97 7.65 -6.98 -6.78
N SER A 98 7.65 -6.84 -8.11
CA SER A 98 6.46 -6.42 -8.88
C SER A 98 5.34 -7.46 -8.78
N LEU A 99 5.68 -8.76 -8.86
CA LEU A 99 4.72 -9.84 -8.66
C LEU A 99 4.16 -9.86 -7.23
N GLU A 100 5.01 -9.63 -6.23
CA GLU A 100 4.60 -9.53 -4.83
C GLU A 100 3.67 -8.34 -4.59
N ILE A 101 3.97 -7.16 -5.15
CA ILE A 101 3.12 -5.96 -5.05
C ILE A 101 1.76 -6.21 -5.72
N ARG A 102 1.73 -6.80 -6.91
CA ARG A 102 0.46 -7.13 -7.60
C ARG A 102 -0.35 -8.17 -6.81
N ARG A 103 0.31 -9.12 -6.15
CA ARG A 103 -0.37 -10.09 -5.27
C ARG A 103 -0.94 -9.41 -4.05
N ASN A 104 -0.16 -8.59 -3.36
CA ASN A 104 -0.59 -7.83 -2.19
C ASN A 104 -1.72 -6.86 -2.54
N GLN A 105 -1.72 -6.22 -3.72
CA GLN A 105 -2.84 -5.39 -4.17
C GLN A 105 -4.13 -6.19 -4.33
N ARG A 106 -4.05 -7.38 -4.93
CA ARG A 106 -5.21 -8.29 -5.03
C ARG A 106 -5.70 -8.70 -3.65
N ASP A 107 -4.78 -8.98 -2.73
CA ASP A 107 -5.12 -9.36 -1.35
C ASP A 107 -5.64 -8.17 -0.55
N HIS A 108 -5.18 -6.94 -0.77
CA HIS A 108 -5.72 -5.73 -0.16
C HIS A 108 -7.09 -5.34 -0.71
N ILE A 109 -7.35 -5.59 -2.00
CA ILE A 109 -8.69 -5.49 -2.58
C ILE A 109 -9.62 -6.51 -1.91
N LYS A 110 -9.16 -7.74 -1.66
CA LYS A 110 -9.90 -8.74 -0.88
C LYS A 110 -10.07 -8.33 0.59
N ILE A 111 -9.07 -7.77 1.25
CA ILE A 111 -9.16 -7.27 2.63
C ILE A 111 -10.13 -6.09 2.74
N ARG A 112 -10.36 -5.33 1.65
CA ARG A 112 -11.42 -4.32 1.62
C ARG A 112 -12.83 -4.92 1.50
N ALA A 113 -12.95 -6.15 0.98
CA ALA A 113 -14.16 -6.96 1.05
C ALA A 113 -14.29 -7.70 2.41
N GLU A 114 -13.18 -8.17 3.01
CA GLU A 114 -13.17 -8.89 4.30
C GLU A 114 -13.23 -7.97 5.52
N LYS A 115 -12.84 -6.69 5.42
CA LYS A 115 -13.08 -5.69 6.48
C LYS A 115 -14.56 -5.34 6.65
N LEU A 116 -15.42 -5.75 5.72
CA LEU A 116 -16.87 -5.74 5.92
C LEU A 116 -17.34 -6.97 6.72
N GLU A 117 -16.57 -8.06 6.76
CA GLU A 117 -17.07 -9.37 7.18
C GLU A 117 -16.99 -9.60 8.70
N SER A 118 -15.91 -9.17 9.37
CA SER A 118 -15.78 -9.39 10.83
C SER A 118 -16.77 -8.58 11.66
N ASN A 119 -17.15 -7.39 11.20
CA ASN A 119 -18.17 -6.56 11.85
C ASN A 119 -19.60 -7.04 11.53
N LEU A 120 -19.83 -7.64 10.35
CA LEU A 120 -21.15 -8.15 9.96
C LEU A 120 -21.55 -9.36 10.79
N ILE A 121 -20.62 -10.30 11.03
CA ILE A 121 -20.86 -11.51 11.83
C ILE A 121 -21.25 -11.13 13.26
N PHE A 122 -20.57 -10.15 13.86
CA PHE A 122 -20.91 -9.66 15.20
C PHE A 122 -22.29 -9.00 15.26
N VAL A 123 -22.64 -8.18 14.27
CA VAL A 123 -23.97 -7.52 14.19
C VAL A 123 -25.10 -8.54 14.00
N ILE A 124 -24.92 -9.52 13.12
CA ILE A 124 -25.90 -10.59 12.87
C ILE A 124 -26.06 -11.48 14.11
N PHE A 125 -24.95 -11.81 14.79
CA PHE A 125 -24.98 -12.59 16.02
C PHE A 125 -25.82 -11.90 17.10
N ILE A 126 -25.59 -10.61 17.36
CA ILE A 126 -26.37 -9.84 18.33
C ILE A 126 -27.86 -9.81 17.96
N PHE A 127 -28.18 -9.59 16.68
CA PHE A 127 -29.57 -9.42 16.23
C PHE A 127 -30.40 -10.71 16.28
N ILE A 128 -29.77 -11.88 16.11
CA ILE A 128 -30.45 -13.18 16.20
C ILE A 128 -30.41 -13.73 17.63
N PHE A 129 -29.31 -13.54 18.36
CA PHE A 129 -29.10 -14.15 19.67
C PHE A 129 -29.87 -13.45 20.79
N ILE A 130 -29.95 -12.11 20.78
CA ILE A 130 -30.72 -11.35 21.78
C ILE A 130 -32.21 -11.76 21.81
N PRO A 131 -32.96 -11.76 20.69
CA PRO A 131 -34.37 -12.17 20.72
C PRO A 131 -34.53 -13.66 21.07
N MET A 132 -33.56 -14.52 20.74
CA MET A 132 -33.60 -15.92 21.15
C MET A 132 -33.57 -16.07 22.67
N ILE A 133 -32.67 -15.36 23.37
CA ILE A 133 -32.61 -15.35 24.83
C ILE A 133 -33.94 -14.86 25.42
N ILE A 134 -34.51 -13.78 24.87
CA ILE A 134 -35.80 -13.24 25.33
C ILE A 134 -36.89 -14.30 25.17
N LEU A 135 -36.95 -15.01 24.03
CA LEU A 135 -37.92 -16.06 23.78
C LEU A 135 -37.82 -17.22 24.79
N PHE A 136 -36.61 -17.59 25.19
CA PHE A 136 -36.39 -18.65 26.18
C PHE A 136 -36.69 -18.20 27.62
N ILE A 137 -36.32 -16.98 28.00
CA ILE A 137 -36.51 -16.47 29.36
C ILE A 137 -37.98 -16.13 29.65
N LEU A 138 -38.71 -15.61 28.66
CA LEU A 138 -40.10 -15.18 28.81
C LEU A 138 -41.05 -16.27 29.41
N PRO A 139 -41.02 -17.54 28.96
CA PRO A 139 -41.82 -18.61 29.56
C PRO A 139 -41.26 -19.16 30.89
N ILE A 140 -39.98 -18.90 31.21
CA ILE A 140 -39.31 -19.40 32.42
C ILE A 140 -39.58 -18.51 33.64
N ILE A 141 -39.71 -17.19 33.44
CA ILE A 141 -40.02 -16.21 34.50
C ILE A 141 -41.27 -16.60 35.33
N PRO A 142 -42.43 -16.96 34.73
CA PRO A 142 -43.60 -17.33 35.52
C PRO A 142 -43.43 -18.66 36.28
N GLN A 143 -42.62 -19.59 35.76
CA GLN A 143 -42.37 -20.89 36.41
C GLN A 143 -41.52 -20.74 37.69
N PHE A 144 -40.54 -19.84 37.67
CA PHE A 144 -39.74 -19.53 38.87
C PHE A 144 -40.55 -18.83 39.97
N LYS A 145 -41.50 -17.97 39.60
CA LYS A 145 -42.39 -17.32 40.58
C LYS A 145 -43.36 -18.30 41.27
N LEU A 146 -43.68 -19.43 40.64
CA LEU A 146 -44.51 -20.49 41.21
C LEU A 146 -43.73 -21.42 42.14
N LEU A 147 -42.42 -21.55 41.96
CA LEU A 147 -41.52 -22.40 42.77
C LEU A 147 -41.05 -21.73 44.08
N PHE A 148 -41.21 -20.41 44.21
CA PHE A 148 -40.78 -19.62 45.39
C PHE A 148 -41.93 -19.02 46.20
N LYS A 149 -43.17 -19.53 46.03
CA LYS A 149 -44.32 -19.25 46.89
C LYS A 149 -44.66 -20.49 47.72
#